data_AF-A0A371DZT9-F1
#
_entry.id   AF-A0A371DZT9-F1
#
_cell.length_a   1.000
_cell.length_b   1.000
_cell.length_c   1.000
_cell.angle_alpha   90.00
_cell.angle_beta   90.00
_cell.angle_gamma   90.00
#
_symmetry.space_group_name_H-M   'P 1'
#
loop_
_entity.id
_entity.type
_entity.pdbx_description
1 polymer ?
#
loop_
_entity_poly.entity_id
_entity_poly.type
_entity_poly.pdbx_seq_one_letter_code
_entity_poly.pdbx_strand_id
1 'polypeptide(L)' 'DQLWIEDPLSDIHDRIRHIEIDRHFIKEKLNNGLVVTTHVPIGLQVVDIFTKRLLAARFQELNGKLGMIDIHLPT' A
#
# COMPACT_ATOMS: atom_id res chain seq x y z
N ASP A 1 24.32 -23.62 23.76
CA ASP A 1 23.56 -23.37 22.53
C ASP A 1 22.08 -23.20 22.87
N GLN A 2 21.65 -21.95 23.04
CA GLN A 2 20.25 -21.62 23.31
C GLN A 2 19.47 -21.75 22.01
N LEU A 3 18.48 -22.65 22.09
CA LEU A 3 17.55 -23.02 21.05
C LEU A 3 16.74 -21.79 20.63
N TRP A 4 16.90 -21.37 19.38
CA TRP A 4 16.14 -20.33 18.69
C TRP A 4 14.67 -20.70 18.53
N ILE A 5 13.92 -20.78 19.63
CA ILE A 5 12.46 -20.74 19.56
C ILE A 5 12.07 -19.37 20.06
N GLU A 6 12.14 -18.41 19.15
CA GLU A 6 11.24 -17.24 19.20
C GLU A 6 9.84 -17.81 19.43
N ASP A 7 9.25 -17.50 20.57
CA ASP A 7 7.90 -17.96 20.90
C ASP A 7 6.98 -17.46 19.77
N PRO A 8 6.25 -18.34 19.05
CA PRO A 8 5.38 -17.91 17.94
C PRO A 8 4.33 -16.87 18.37
N LEU A 9 4.03 -16.83 19.66
CA LEU A 9 3.16 -15.84 20.27
C LEU A 9 3.83 -14.45 20.35
N SER A 10 5.14 -14.37 20.58
CA SER A 10 5.89 -13.11 20.66
C SER A 10 5.85 -12.34 19.35
N ASP A 11 6.07 -13.03 18.22
CA ASP A 11 5.98 -12.42 16.89
C ASP A 11 4.58 -11.83 16.60
N ILE A 12 3.53 -12.56 17.01
CA ILE A 12 2.15 -12.09 16.87
C ILE A 12 1.89 -10.87 17.78
N HIS A 13 2.36 -10.88 19.03
CA HIS A 13 2.20 -9.77 19.95
C HIS A 13 2.91 -8.50 19.44
N ASP A 14 4.14 -8.63 18.94
CA ASP A 14 4.89 -7.51 18.39
C ASP A 14 4.24 -6.97 17.11
N ARG A 15 3.73 -7.86 16.25
CA ARG A 15 2.98 -7.45 15.04
C ARG A 15 1.67 -6.74 15.38
N ILE A 16 0.92 -7.20 16.38
CA ILE A 16 -0.31 -6.53 16.84
C ILE A 16 0.03 -5.14 17.40
N ARG A 17 1.05 -5.06 18.25
CA ARG A 17 1.54 -3.80 18.80
C ARG A 17 1.95 -2.83 17.70
N HIS A 18 2.65 -3.30 16.66
CA HIS A 18 3.04 -2.45 15.54
C HIS A 18 1.81 -1.88 14.80
N ILE A 19 0.82 -2.72 14.50
CA ILE A 19 -0.45 -2.28 13.86
C ILE A 19 -1.18 -1.25 14.73
N GLU A 20 -1.22 -1.45 16.05
CA GLU A 20 -1.86 -0.54 16.99
C GLU A 20 -1.16 0.84 17.02
N ILE A 21 0.17 0.84 17.09
CA ILE A 21 0.99 2.06 17.08
C ILE A 21 0.80 2.82 15.77
N ASP A 22 0.90 2.14 14.63
CA ASP A 22 0.76 2.76 13.31
C ASP A 22 -0.64 3.37 13.14
N ARG A 23 -1.68 2.65 13.58
CA ARG A 23 -3.06 3.15 13.55
C ARG A 23 -3.21 4.41 14.39
N HIS A 24 -2.63 4.44 15.60
CA HIS A 24 -2.69 5.63 16.46
C HIS A 24 -1.97 6.81 15.80
N PHE A 25 -0.77 6.59 15.28
CA PHE A 25 0.03 7.61 14.61
C PHE A 25 -0.70 8.22 13.40
N ILE A 26 -1.26 7.39 12.52
CA ILE A 26 -2.01 7.84 11.34
C ILE A 26 -3.23 8.67 11.77
N LYS A 27 -3.99 8.20 12.77
CA LYS A 27 -5.17 8.92 13.29
C LYS A 27 -4.79 10.28 13.86
N GLU A 28 -3.70 10.38 14.60
CA GLU A 28 -3.20 11.65 15.12
C GLU A 28 -2.85 12.62 13.98
N LYS A 29 -2.16 12.16 12.93
CA LYS A 29 -1.82 13.01 11.79
C LYS A 29 -3.05 13.50 11.02
N LEU A 30 -4.08 12.65 10.89
CA LEU A 30 -5.35 13.04 10.29
C LEU A 30 -6.08 14.09 11.14
N ASN A 31 -6.19 13.86 12.46
CA ASN A 31 -6.88 14.76 13.38
C ASN A 31 -6.22 16.14 13.46
N ASN A 32 -4.88 16.17 13.43
CA ASN A 32 -4.11 17.41 13.46
C ASN A 32 -4.10 18.13 12.10
N GLY A 33 -4.75 17.56 11.07
CA GLY A 33 -4.80 18.12 9.72
C GLY A 33 -3.48 18.07 8.96
N LEU A 34 -2.47 17.36 9.48
CA LEU A 34 -1.18 17.18 8.79
C LEU A 34 -1.34 16.32 7.53
N VAL A 35 -2.25 15.35 7.58
CA VAL A 35 -2.64 14.51 6.44
C VAL A 35 -4.12 14.75 6.16
N VAL A 36 -4.45 15.01 4.90
CA VAL A 36 -5.83 15.09 4.42
C VAL A 36 -6.03 13.99 3.38
N THR A 37 -7.08 13.20 3.53
CA THR A 37 -7.41 12.12 2.59
C THR A 37 -8.59 12.51 1.72
N THR A 38 -8.51 12.16 0.44
CA THR A 38 -9.63 12.25 -0.49
C THR A 38 -9.98 10.86 -1.00
N HIS A 39 -11.27 10.61 -1.20
CA HIS A 39 -11.73 9.31 -1.66
C HIS A 39 -11.45 9.16 -3.17
N VAL A 40 -10.73 8.10 -3.53
CA VAL A 40 -10.53 7.67 -4.93
C VAL A 40 -11.30 6.37 -5.16
N PRO A 41 -12.29 6.36 -6.07
CA PRO A 41 -13.00 5.13 -6.45
C PRO A 41 -12.04 4.03 -6.86
N ILE A 42 -12.34 2.77 -6.52
CA ILE A 42 -11.42 1.64 -6.72
C ILE A 42 -10.95 1.49 -8.17
N GLY A 43 -11.81 1.77 -9.15
CA GLY A 43 -11.44 1.73 -10.58
C GLY A 43 -10.47 2.82 -11.03
N LEU A 44 -10.18 3.80 -10.18
CA LEU A 44 -9.30 4.94 -10.47
C LEU A 44 -8.02 4.92 -9.62
N GLN A 45 -7.82 3.90 -8.79
CA GLN A 45 -6.63 3.78 -7.95
C GLN A 45 -5.42 3.31 -8.77
N VAL A 46 -4.62 4.25 -9.28
CA VAL A 46 -3.42 3.95 -10.09
C VAL A 46 -2.39 3.09 -9.36
N VAL A 47 -2.38 3.12 -8.02
CA VAL A 47 -1.52 2.28 -7.17
C VAL A 47 -1.80 0.79 -7.31
N ASP A 48 -2.97 0.42 -7.85
CA ASP A 48 -3.35 -0.97 -8.07
C ASP A 48 -2.42 -1.68 -9.06
N ILE A 49 -1.77 -0.93 -9.96
CA ILE A 49 -0.75 -1.46 -10.88
C ILE A 49 0.40 -2.14 -10.10
N PHE A 50 0.79 -1.57 -8.96
CA PHE A 50 1.95 -2.03 -8.19
C PHE A 50 1.59 -3.02 -7.08
N THR A 51 0.32 -3.08 -6.68
CA THR A 51 -0.11 -3.80 -5.47
C THR A 51 -1.03 -4.98 -5.75
N LYS A 52 -1.63 -5.05 -6.95
CA LYS A 52 -2.63 -6.06 -7.30
C LYS A 52 -2.29 -6.76 -8.61
N ARG A 53 -2.77 -7.99 -8.75
CA ARG A 53 -2.87 -8.64 -10.07
C ARG A 53 -4.12 -8.09 -10.78
N LEU A 54 -3.91 -7.46 -11.93
CA LEU A 54 -4.97 -6.83 -12.73
C LEU A 54 -5.22 -7.59 -14.02
N LEU A 55 -6.46 -7.55 -14.51
CA LEU A 55 -6.78 -7.95 -15.87
C LEU A 55 -6.12 -6.99 -16.87
N ALA A 56 -5.69 -7.51 -18.01
CA ALA A 56 -4.97 -6.74 -19.03
C ALA A 56 -5.68 -5.42 -19.40
N ALA A 57 -7.00 -5.44 -19.59
CA ALA A 57 -7.77 -4.23 -19.92
C ALA A 57 -7.69 -3.16 -18.81
N ARG A 58 -7.75 -3.56 -17.53
CA ARG A 58 -7.63 -2.65 -16.39
C ARG A 58 -6.21 -2.14 -16.22
N PHE A 59 -5.22 -3.00 -16.45
CA PHE A 59 -3.82 -2.59 -16.45
C PHE A 59 -3.57 -1.50 -17.50
N GLN A 60 -4.03 -1.69 -18.75
CA GLN A 60 -3.87 -0.69 -19.81
C GLN A 60 -4.58 0.63 -19.50
N GLU A 61 -5.81 0.58 -18.94
CA GLU A 61 -6.54 1.78 -18.52
C GLU A 61 -5.78 2.59 -17.46
N LEU A 62 -5.23 1.92 -16.45
CA LEU A 62 -4.46 2.58 -15.39
C LEU A 62 -3.07 3.02 -15.87
N ASN A 63 -2.44 2.26 -16.77
CA ASN A 63 -1.13 2.58 -17.34
C ASN A 63 -1.17 3.91 -18.14
N GLY A 64 -2.24 4.12 -18.91
CA GLY A 64 -2.47 5.41 -19.59
C GLY A 64 -2.63 6.59 -18.62
N LYS A 65 -3.23 6.37 -17.44
CA LYS A 65 -3.36 7.41 -16.39
C LYS A 65 -2.04 7.68 -15.66
N LEU A 66 -1.14 6.71 -15.61
CA LEU A 66 0.17 6.84 -14.99
C LEU A 66 1.14 7.69 -15.83
N GLY A 67 0.83 7.91 -17.11
CA GLY A 67 1.68 8.68 -18.02
C GLY A 67 2.97 7.95 -18.40
N MET A 68 2.96 6.61 -18.37
CA MET A 68 4.12 5.83 -18.82
C MET A 68 4.33 6.00 -20.32
N ILE A 69 5.59 6.17 -20.69
CA ILE A 69 6.05 6.22 -22.09
C ILE A 69 6.41 4.82 -22.57
N ASP A 70 6.03 4.50 -23.81
CA ASP A 70 6.50 3.29 -24.47
C ASP A 70 7.87 3.58 -25.09
N ILE A 71 8.90 2.94 -24.52
CA ILE A 71 10.29 3.07 -24.99
C ILE A 71 10.56 2.36 -26.32
N HIS A 72 9.59 1.58 -26.82
CA HIS A 72 9.67 0.85 -28.09
C HIS A 72 8.91 1.55 -29.23
N LEU A 73 8.12 2.59 -28.94
CA LEU A 73 7.51 3.41 -29.98
C LEU A 73 8.50 4.47 -30.48
N PRO A 74 8.66 4.63 -31.81
CA PRO A 74 9.48 5.72 -32.35
C PRO A 74 8.86 7.06 -31.98
N THR A 75 9.71 7.99 -31.54
CA THR A 75 9.36 9.39 -31.22
C THR A 75 9.18 10.22 -32.49
#